data_AF-A0A1A0LS80-F1
#
_entry.id   AF-A0A1A0LS80-F1
#
_cell.length_a   1.000
_cell.length_b   1.000
_cell.length_c   1.000
_cell.angle_alpha   90.00
_cell.angle_beta   90.00
_cell.angle_gamma   90.00
#
_symmetry.space_group_name_H-M   'P 1'
#
loop_
_entity.id
_entity.type
_entity.pdbx_description
1 polymer ?
#
loop_
_entity_poly.entity_id
_entity_poly.type
_entity_poly.pdbx_seq_one_letter_code
_entity_poly.pdbx_strand_id
1 'polypeptide(L)'
;MNTVLYFSTNGAVYETRAYTPADITDLIHGQRLQCLTSTDRQFDFWFSPTARRCQRRINRKATELLLATTIFTAKTVPLLRGSIVLASHDADGDLDGLSWLQLDQLSGLNRTLTARDERILNRRIMREERRLRGETAAKPRRTAAATPATAKAGTSLRWSGLAAPAQ
;
A
#
# COMPACT_ATOMS: atom_id res chain seq x y z
N MET A 1 10.98 25.86 14.11
CA MET A 1 11.31 25.04 12.92
C MET A 1 10.00 24.47 12.43
N ASN A 2 9.71 24.62 11.14
CA ASN A 2 8.50 24.08 10.51
C ASN A 2 8.95 22.83 9.73
N THR A 3 8.46 21.67 10.15
CA THR A 3 8.85 20.38 9.59
C THR A 3 7.61 19.54 9.29
N VAL A 4 7.70 18.61 8.35
CA VAL A 4 6.61 17.70 8.00
C VAL A 4 6.98 16.29 8.44
N LEU A 5 5.98 15.48 8.78
CA LEU A 5 6.20 14.08 9.14
C LEU A 5 6.00 13.20 7.91
N TYR A 6 7.05 12.54 7.48
CA TYR A 6 7.04 11.55 6.42
C TYR A 6 6.91 10.15 6.99
N PHE A 7 5.79 9.50 6.69
CA PHE A 7 5.53 8.11 7.03
C PHE A 7 5.92 7.23 5.84
N SER A 8 7.01 6.48 5.98
CA SER A 8 7.47 5.54 4.96
C SER A 8 6.56 4.30 4.88
N THR A 9 6.53 3.64 3.72
CA THR A 9 5.84 2.36 3.52
C THR A 9 6.30 1.24 4.45
N ASN A 10 7.51 1.37 5.02
CA ASN A 10 8.10 0.39 5.93
C ASN A 10 7.70 0.63 7.40
N GLY A 11 6.93 1.69 7.69
CA GLY A 11 6.47 2.03 9.03
C GLY A 11 7.41 2.91 9.84
N ALA A 12 8.56 3.30 9.27
CA ALA A 12 9.42 4.33 9.84
C ALA A 12 8.79 5.72 9.62
N VAL A 13 8.91 6.59 10.62
CA VAL A 13 8.46 7.98 10.58
C VAL A 13 9.70 8.85 10.61
N TYR A 14 9.81 9.76 9.65
CA TYR A 14 10.92 10.70 9.52
C TYR A 14 10.38 12.11 9.61
N GLU A 15 11.08 12.96 10.35
CA GLU A 15 10.89 14.39 10.27
C GLU A 15 11.67 14.90 9.05
N THR A 16 10.98 15.58 8.14
CA THR A 16 11.59 16.13 6.93
C THR A 16 11.14 17.55 6.68
N ARG A 17 11.75 18.19 5.69
CA ARG A 17 11.39 19.51 5.21
C ARG A 17 10.78 19.36 3.83
N ALA A 18 9.49 19.62 3.72
CA ALA A 18 8.80 19.78 2.45
C ALA A 18 7.92 21.01 2.59
N TYR A 19 8.18 22.02 1.76
CA TYR A 19 7.53 23.32 1.87
C TYR A 19 6.58 23.58 0.70
N THR A 20 6.56 22.69 -0.30
CA THR A 20 5.64 22.78 -1.42
C THR A 20 4.96 21.43 -1.73
N PRO A 21 3.77 21.45 -2.36
CA PRO A 21 3.13 20.24 -2.87
C PRO A 21 3.99 19.47 -3.89
N ALA A 22 4.87 20.17 -4.62
CA ALA A 22 5.83 19.55 -5.54
C ALA A 22 6.85 18.69 -4.78
N ASP A 23 7.40 19.22 -3.68
CA ASP A 23 8.31 18.47 -2.81
C ASP A 23 7.64 17.22 -2.24
N ILE A 24 6.35 17.32 -1.86
CA ILE A 24 5.57 16.17 -1.38
C ILE A 24 5.37 15.14 -2.50
N THR A 25 5.12 15.60 -3.73
CA THR A 25 4.93 14.74 -4.89
C THR A 25 6.21 13.95 -5.18
N ASP A 26 7.36 14.62 -5.12
CA ASP A 26 8.67 13.98 -5.26
C ASP A 26 8.94 13.01 -4.11
N LEU A 27 8.58 13.36 -2.88
CA LEU A 27 8.79 12.51 -1.71
C LEU A 27 7.94 11.22 -1.76
N ILE A 28 6.67 11.33 -2.15
CA ILE A 28 5.72 10.21 -2.26
C ILE A 28 5.88 9.47 -3.60
N HIS A 29 6.65 10.01 -4.54
CA HIS A 29 6.88 9.49 -5.89
C HIS A 29 5.56 9.12 -6.60
N GLY A 30 4.53 9.95 -6.45
CA GLY A 30 3.15 9.69 -6.87
C GLY A 30 2.68 10.64 -7.97
N GLN A 31 1.87 10.15 -8.91
CA GLN A 31 1.32 10.99 -10.00
C GLN A 31 -0.03 11.66 -9.67
N ARG A 32 -0.68 11.24 -8.58
CA ARG A 32 -1.97 11.80 -8.12
C ARG A 32 -1.91 11.96 -6.62
N LEU A 33 -1.69 13.18 -6.16
CA LEU A 33 -1.72 13.52 -4.75
C LEU A 33 -3.18 13.72 -4.31
N GLN A 34 -3.54 13.16 -3.16
CA GLN A 34 -4.79 13.41 -2.46
C GLN A 34 -4.45 13.92 -1.06
N CYS A 35 -5.23 14.88 -0.58
CA CYS A 35 -5.19 15.35 0.80
C CYS A 35 -6.44 14.89 1.55
N LEU A 36 -6.25 14.52 2.81
CA LEU A 36 -7.34 14.39 3.79
C LEU A 36 -7.03 15.31 4.95
N THR A 37 -7.90 16.26 5.20
CA THR A 37 -7.77 17.21 6.30
C THR A 37 -8.40 16.65 7.57
N SER A 38 -7.76 16.90 8.70
CA SER A 38 -8.26 16.56 10.03
C SER A 38 -9.54 17.35 10.38
N THR A 39 -10.28 16.91 11.40
CA THR A 39 -11.55 17.56 11.75
C THR A 39 -11.35 18.99 12.25
N ASP A 40 -10.27 19.22 12.98
CA ASP A 40 -9.86 20.52 13.52
C ASP A 40 -9.27 21.45 12.45
N ARG A 41 -9.13 20.97 11.20
CA ARG A 41 -8.49 21.70 10.08
C ARG A 41 -7.09 22.20 10.43
N GLN A 42 -6.38 21.46 11.27
CA GLN A 42 -4.99 21.80 11.64
C GLN A 42 -3.98 20.95 10.88
N PHE A 43 -4.39 19.79 10.37
CA PHE A 43 -3.50 18.78 9.83
C PHE A 43 -4.00 18.25 8.49
N ASP A 44 -3.09 18.12 7.53
CA ASP A 44 -3.35 17.52 6.24
C ASP A 44 -2.50 16.28 6.01
N PHE A 45 -3.20 15.21 5.65
CA PHE A 45 -2.61 13.93 5.29
C PHE A 45 -2.54 13.84 3.77
N TRP A 46 -1.34 14.04 3.24
CA TRP A 46 -1.04 13.94 1.82
C TRP A 46 -0.59 12.52 1.46
N PHE A 47 -1.26 11.90 0.49
CA PHE A 47 -0.95 10.54 0.03
C PHE A 47 -1.27 10.36 -1.44
N SER A 48 -0.72 9.32 -2.06
CA SER A 48 -1.03 8.94 -3.45
C SER A 48 -1.90 7.66 -3.46
N PRO A 49 -3.13 7.69 -4.04
CA PRO A 49 -3.99 6.51 -4.11
C PRO A 49 -3.49 5.44 -5.07
N THR A 50 -2.75 5.88 -6.10
CA THR A 50 -2.21 5.04 -7.17
C THR A 50 -0.94 4.36 -6.70
N ALA A 51 -1.12 3.27 -5.94
CA ALA A 51 -0.02 2.48 -5.43
C ALA A 51 0.55 1.55 -6.52
N ARG A 52 1.80 1.79 -6.96
CA ARG A 52 2.64 0.73 -7.55
C ARG A 52 2.75 -0.42 -6.53
N ARG A 53 3.08 -1.66 -6.95
CA ARG A 53 3.01 -2.89 -6.11
C ARG A 53 3.57 -2.75 -4.68
N CYS A 54 4.58 -1.91 -4.44
CA CYS A 54 5.20 -1.65 -3.13
C CYS A 54 4.41 -0.70 -2.21
N GLN A 55 3.56 0.17 -2.75
CA GLN A 55 2.70 1.10 -1.98
C GLN A 55 1.37 0.46 -1.53
N ARG A 56 1.21 -0.86 -1.70
CA ARG A 56 0.02 -1.61 -1.24
C ARG A 56 -0.06 -1.78 0.28
N ARG A 57 1.07 -1.63 0.98
CA ARG A 57 1.12 -1.77 2.43
C ARG A 57 0.34 -0.66 3.11
N ILE A 58 -0.39 -1.03 4.14
CA ILE A 58 -1.14 -0.07 4.96
C ILE A 58 -0.16 0.61 5.91
N ASN A 59 -0.19 1.93 5.94
CA ASN A 59 0.60 2.70 6.87
C ASN A 59 -0.14 2.80 8.20
N ARG A 60 0.19 1.87 9.10
CA ARG A 60 -0.48 1.78 10.41
C ARG A 60 -0.34 3.08 11.20
N LYS A 61 0.86 3.67 11.25
CA LYS A 61 1.13 4.87 12.06
C LYS A 61 0.38 6.09 11.57
N ALA A 62 0.36 6.31 10.26
CA ALA A 62 -0.44 7.39 9.67
C ALA A 62 -1.95 7.17 9.90
N THR A 63 -2.42 5.92 9.82
CA THR A 63 -3.85 5.61 10.04
C THR A 63 -4.25 5.78 11.52
N GLU A 64 -3.35 5.44 12.46
CA GLU A 64 -3.53 5.70 13.90
C GLU A 64 -3.63 7.21 14.16
N LEU A 65 -2.74 8.01 13.58
CA LEU A 65 -2.80 9.47 13.71
C LEU A 65 -4.05 10.06 13.07
N LEU A 66 -4.47 9.57 11.91
CA LEU A 66 -5.72 9.98 11.30
C LEU A 66 -6.90 9.69 12.23
N LEU A 67 -6.94 8.50 12.85
CA LEU A 67 -7.98 8.16 13.83
C LEU A 67 -7.95 9.09 15.04
N ALA A 68 -6.77 9.46 15.53
CA ALA A 68 -6.62 10.33 16.70
C ALA A 68 -6.98 11.80 16.43
N THR A 69 -6.80 12.27 15.19
CA THR A 69 -6.99 13.67 14.79
C THR A 69 -8.34 13.93 14.11
N THR A 70 -9.13 12.88 13.88
CA THR A 70 -10.44 13.00 13.20
C THR A 70 -11.56 12.44 14.06
N ILE A 71 -12.79 12.71 13.64
CA ILE A 71 -14.01 12.14 14.23
C ILE A 71 -14.30 10.71 13.77
N PHE A 72 -13.41 10.11 12.98
CA PHE A 72 -13.60 8.73 12.54
C PHE A 72 -13.50 7.77 13.73
N THR A 73 -14.17 6.63 13.60
CA THR A 73 -14.03 5.54 14.57
C THR A 73 -13.03 4.52 14.04
N ALA A 74 -12.47 3.68 14.92
CA ALA A 74 -11.58 2.59 14.50
C ALA A 74 -12.21 1.66 13.44
N LYS A 75 -13.55 1.64 13.33
CA LYS A 75 -14.30 0.88 12.33
C LYS A 75 -14.47 1.60 10.99
N THR A 76 -14.53 2.92 10.98
CA THR A 76 -14.85 3.74 9.79
C THR A 76 -13.64 4.48 9.22
N VAL A 77 -12.56 4.65 9.99
CA VAL A 77 -11.36 5.35 9.53
C VAL A 77 -10.83 4.71 8.23
N PRO A 78 -10.52 5.51 7.20
CA PRO A 78 -9.92 5.00 5.97
C PRO A 78 -8.50 4.51 6.26
N LEU A 79 -8.15 3.36 5.69
CA LEU A 79 -6.82 2.78 5.84
C LEU A 79 -5.88 3.43 4.83
N LEU A 80 -4.98 4.29 5.32
CA LEU A 80 -4.02 4.98 4.47
C LEU A 80 -2.96 3.98 3.99
N ARG A 81 -2.62 4.02 2.71
CA ARG A 81 -1.68 3.09 2.07
C ARG A 81 -0.50 3.85 1.51
N GLY A 82 0.64 3.16 1.47
CA GLY A 82 1.86 3.72 0.89
C GLY A 82 2.55 4.73 1.81
N SER A 83 3.28 5.64 1.18
CA SER A 83 3.94 6.75 1.87
C SER A 83 2.95 7.88 2.09
N ILE A 84 2.95 8.46 3.30
CA ILE A 84 2.08 9.57 3.67
C ILE A 84 2.93 10.70 4.21
N VAL A 85 2.58 11.93 3.86
CA VAL A 85 3.15 13.14 4.46
C VAL A 85 2.06 13.80 5.29
N LEU A 86 2.38 14.11 6.54
CA LEU A 86 1.54 14.90 7.43
C LEU A 86 2.16 16.30 7.55
N ALA A 87 1.36 17.29 7.25
CA ALA A 87 1.71 18.70 7.30
C ALA A 87 0.56 19.51 7.91
N SER A 88 0.76 20.80 8.16
CA SER A 88 -0.32 21.74 8.44
C SER A 88 -0.60 22.58 7.19
N HIS A 89 -1.61 23.44 7.27
CA HIS A 89 -1.79 24.52 6.32
C HIS A 89 -1.89 25.85 7.04
N ASP A 90 -1.57 26.92 6.33
CA ASP A 90 -1.78 28.28 6.81
C ASP A 90 -3.24 28.73 6.62
N ALA A 91 -3.54 29.98 6.97
CA ALA A 91 -4.89 30.54 6.87
C ALA A 91 -5.42 30.60 5.42
N ASP A 92 -4.51 30.58 4.44
CA ASP A 92 -4.83 30.60 3.01
C ASP A 92 -5.05 29.18 2.46
N GLY A 93 -4.80 28.15 3.27
CA GLY A 93 -4.95 26.74 2.90
C GLY A 93 -3.73 26.18 2.17
N ASP A 94 -2.63 26.94 2.14
CA ASP A 94 -1.38 26.52 1.55
C ASP A 94 -0.59 25.66 2.53
N LEU A 95 0.21 24.75 1.98
CA LEU A 95 1.02 23.81 2.75
C LEU A 95 2.00 24.56 3.68
N ASP A 96 1.88 24.33 4.98
CA ASP A 96 2.85 24.78 5.98
C ASP A 96 3.45 23.60 6.74
N GLY A 97 4.67 23.78 7.24
CA GLY A 97 5.28 22.78 8.10
C GLY A 97 4.67 22.79 9.50
N LEU A 98 4.66 21.64 10.14
CA LEU A 98 4.21 21.48 11.52
C LEU A 98 5.14 22.25 12.45
N SER A 99 4.54 23.06 13.31
CA SER A 99 5.22 23.65 14.46
C SER A 99 5.49 22.59 15.54
N TRP A 100 6.44 22.88 16.44
CA TRP A 100 6.69 22.03 17.61
C TRP A 100 5.43 21.79 18.45
N LEU A 101 4.61 22.83 18.63
CA LEU A 101 3.39 22.73 19.42
C LEU A 101 2.40 21.76 18.77
N GLN A 102 2.26 21.81 17.45
CA GLN A 102 1.44 20.88 16.68
C GLN A 102 1.97 19.44 16.73
N LEU A 103 3.30 19.25 16.70
CA LEU A 103 3.91 17.94 16.89
C LEU A 103 3.63 17.36 18.28
N ASP A 104 3.72 18.19 19.33
CA ASP A 104 3.41 17.78 20.69
C ASP A 104 1.93 17.41 20.84
N GLN A 105 1.03 18.22 20.25
CA GLN A 105 -0.41 17.92 20.17
C GLN A 105 -0.69 16.59 19.47
N LEU A 106 -0.07 16.34 18.31
CA LEU A 106 -0.20 15.05 17.61
C LEU A 106 0.26 13.88 18.48
N SER A 107 1.36 14.07 19.22
CA SER A 107 1.86 13.04 20.13
C SER A 107 0.90 12.78 21.29
N GLY A 108 0.29 13.83 21.84
CA GLY A 108 -0.72 13.77 22.89
C GLY A 108 -1.98 13.05 22.40
N LEU A 109 -2.52 13.46 21.25
CA LEU A 109 -3.69 12.83 20.63
C LEU A 109 -3.45 11.35 20.35
N ASN A 110 -2.30 10.99 19.79
CA ASN A 110 -1.97 9.59 19.53
C ASN A 110 -1.95 8.73 20.82
N ARG A 111 -1.52 9.30 21.95
CA ARG A 111 -1.54 8.62 23.26
C ARG A 111 -2.94 8.44 23.84
N THR A 112 -3.92 9.24 23.38
CA THR A 112 -5.32 9.08 23.82
C THR A 112 -6.02 7.87 23.17
N LEU A 113 -5.41 7.27 22.13
CA LEU A 113 -5.97 6.09 21.48
C LEU A 113 -6.10 4.94 22.48
N THR A 114 -7.31 4.38 22.57
CA THR A 114 -7.56 3.28 23.49
C THR A 114 -7.01 1.97 22.92
N ALA A 115 -6.61 1.05 23.79
CA ALA A 115 -6.21 -0.30 23.39
C ALA A 115 -7.34 -1.05 22.63
N ARG A 116 -8.60 -0.65 22.81
CA ARG A 116 -9.74 -1.20 22.06
C ARG A 116 -9.69 -0.74 20.60
N ASP A 117 -9.45 0.54 20.36
CA ASP A 117 -9.37 1.11 19.03
C ASP A 117 -8.18 0.55 18.26
N GLU A 118 -7.01 0.45 18.91
CA GLU A 118 -5.84 -0.21 18.34
C GLU A 118 -6.13 -1.66 17.93
N ARG A 119 -6.82 -2.44 18.77
CA ARG A 119 -7.21 -3.83 18.45
C ARG A 119 -8.19 -3.91 17.28
N ILE A 120 -9.13 -2.98 17.18
CA ILE A 120 -10.08 -2.95 16.05
C ILE A 120 -9.35 -2.58 14.77
N LEU A 121 -8.51 -1.56 14.82
CA LEU A 121 -7.72 -1.10 13.69
C LEU A 121 -6.76 -2.20 13.21
N ASN A 122 -6.02 -2.83 14.12
CA ASN A 122 -5.10 -3.92 13.78
C ASN A 122 -5.83 -5.10 13.13
N ARG A 123 -7.02 -5.47 13.63
CA ARG A 123 -7.85 -6.50 12.98
C ARG A 123 -8.26 -6.13 11.56
N ARG A 124 -8.60 -4.85 11.30
CA ARG A 124 -8.95 -4.36 9.96
C ARG A 124 -7.73 -4.39 9.03
N ILE A 125 -6.57 -3.93 9.51
CA ILE A 125 -5.30 -3.97 8.76
C ILE A 125 -4.98 -5.41 8.36
N MET A 126 -4.98 -6.34 9.32
CA MET A 126 -4.67 -7.75 9.07
C MET A 126 -5.67 -8.43 8.13
N ARG A 127 -6.93 -7.99 8.11
CA ARG A 127 -7.95 -8.50 7.18
C ARG A 127 -7.69 -8.02 5.76
N GLU A 128 -7.38 -6.74 5.60
CA GLU A 128 -7.06 -6.13 4.31
C GLU A 128 -5.75 -6.62 3.73
N GLU A 129 -4.71 -6.81 4.55
CA GLU A 129 -3.46 -7.43 4.12
C GLU A 129 -3.67 -8.87 3.63
N ARG A 130 -4.50 -9.65 4.33
CA ARG A 130 -4.88 -11.01 3.89
C ARG A 130 -5.62 -10.99 2.56
N ARG A 131 -6.57 -10.06 2.39
CA ARG A 131 -7.29 -9.88 1.12
C ARG A 131 -6.34 -9.58 -0.03
N LEU A 132 -5.41 -8.64 0.17
CA LEU A 132 -4.40 -8.31 -0.84
C LEU A 132 -3.49 -9.49 -1.19
N ARG A 133 -3.06 -10.28 -0.19
CA ARG A 133 -2.27 -11.50 -0.42
C ARG A 133 -3.05 -12.51 -1.26
N GLY A 134 -4.33 -12.70 -0.95
CA GLY A 134 -5.24 -13.55 -1.73
C GLY A 134 -5.38 -13.10 -3.19
N GLU A 135 -5.56 -11.80 -3.43
CA GLU A 135 -5.65 -11.23 -4.79
C GLU A 135 -4.34 -11.38 -5.58
N THR A 136 -3.18 -11.30 -4.92
CA THR A 136 -1.89 -11.56 -5.59
C THR A 136 -1.63 -13.05 -5.86
N ALA A 137 -2.11 -13.95 -5.01
CA ALA A 137 -1.96 -15.40 -5.18
C ALA A 137 -2.97 -15.98 -6.18
N ALA A 138 -4.17 -15.40 -6.25
CA ALA A 138 -5.25 -15.81 -7.13
C ALA A 138 -5.12 -15.29 -8.58
N LYS A 139 -3.92 -14.86 -9.00
CA LYS A 139 -3.62 -14.67 -10.42
C LYS A 139 -3.01 -15.97 -10.94
N PRO A 140 -3.82 -16.97 -11.37
CA PRO A 140 -3.24 -18.12 -12.04
C PRO A 140 -2.56 -17.57 -13.30
N ARG A 141 -1.25 -17.75 -13.36
CA ARG A 141 -0.53 -17.85 -14.63
C ARG A 141 -1.34 -18.85 -15.45
N ARG A 142 -2.10 -18.39 -16.45
CA ARG A 142 -2.70 -19.26 -17.46
C ARG A 142 -1.53 -20.03 -18.06
N THR A 143 -1.31 -21.23 -17.53
CA THR A 143 -0.47 -22.23 -18.16
C THR A 143 -1.13 -22.48 -19.50
N ALA A 144 -0.48 -22.03 -20.57
CA ALA A 144 -0.73 -22.58 -21.89
C ALA A 144 -0.40 -24.07 -21.79
N ALA A 145 -1.41 -24.87 -21.47
CA ALA A 145 -1.37 -26.31 -21.64
C ALA A 145 -1.40 -26.54 -23.16
N ALA A 146 -0.22 -26.60 -23.76
CA ALA A 146 -0.07 -27.20 -25.07
C ALA A 146 -0.38 -28.69 -24.93
N THR A 147 -1.43 -29.11 -25.60
CA THR A 147 -1.95 -30.46 -25.72
C THR A 147 -0.87 -31.45 -26.20
N PRO A 148 -0.72 -32.64 -25.60
CA PRO A 148 0.06 -33.71 -26.21
C PRO A 148 -0.78 -34.30 -27.34
N ALA A 149 -0.40 -34.03 -28.59
CA ALA A 149 -1.01 -34.66 -29.75
C ALA A 149 -0.72 -36.16 -29.71
N THR A 150 -1.78 -36.94 -29.51
CA THR A 150 -1.82 -38.39 -29.58
C THR A 150 -1.54 -38.85 -31.01
N ALA A 151 -0.38 -39.45 -31.27
CA ALA A 151 -0.11 -40.16 -32.51
C ALA A 151 -0.75 -41.56 -32.43
N LYS A 152 -1.89 -41.75 -33.12
CA LYS A 152 -2.47 -43.08 -33.38
C LYS A 152 -1.99 -43.63 -34.73
N ALA A 153 -1.36 -44.79 -34.62
CA ALA A 153 -1.24 -45.92 -35.55
C ALA A 153 -1.83 -45.78 -36.97
N GLY A 154 -0.96 -45.99 -37.97
CA GLY A 154 -1.30 -46.49 -39.29
C GLY A 154 -0.57 -47.81 -39.54
N THR A 155 -1.33 -48.90 -39.59
CA THR A 155 -0.88 -50.28 -39.75
C THR A 155 -0.73 -50.66 -41.24
N SER A 156 0.35 -51.37 -41.56
CA SER A 156 0.53 -52.39 -42.62
C SER A 156 0.71 -51.96 -44.10
N LEU A 157 1.86 -52.36 -44.68
CA LEU A 157 2.02 -53.42 -45.72
C LEU A 157 3.54 -53.60 -45.97
N ARG A 158 4.22 -54.66 -45.51
CA ARG A 158 4.39 -56.04 -46.05
C ARG A 158 4.94 -56.12 -47.50
N TRP A 159 6.23 -56.46 -47.64
CA TRP A 159 6.80 -57.62 -48.40
C TRP A 159 8.34 -57.47 -48.50
N SER A 160 9.14 -58.21 -47.73
CA SER A 160 9.85 -59.50 -47.98
C SER A 160 11.11 -59.45 -48.86
N GLY A 161 12.19 -60.05 -48.35
CA GLY A 161 13.36 -60.47 -49.15
C GLY A 161 14.55 -60.99 -48.33
N LEU A 162 14.49 -62.27 -47.94
CA LEU A 162 15.57 -63.28 -47.79
C LEU A 162 16.94 -62.89 -47.17
N ALA A 163 17.36 -63.42 -46.01
CA ALA A 163 17.85 -64.78 -45.69
C ALA A 163 19.38 -64.78 -45.49
N ALA A 164 19.81 -65.17 -44.28
CA ALA A 164 21.19 -65.36 -43.79
C ALA A 164 21.79 -66.71 -44.28
N PRO A 165 22.93 -67.27 -43.79
CA PRO A 165 23.95 -66.79 -42.83
C PRO A 165 25.44 -67.12 -43.17
N ALA A 166 26.33 -66.64 -42.28
CA ALA A 166 27.64 -67.13 -41.82
C ALA A 166 28.49 -68.12 -42.67
N GLN A 167 29.76 -67.74 -42.89
CA GLN A 167 30.95 -68.43 -42.32
C GLN A 167 32.02 -67.39 -41.96
#